data_AF-A0A562RGB6-F1
#
_entry.id   AF-A0A562RGB6-F1
#
_cell.length_a   1.000
_cell.length_b   1.000
_cell.length_c   1.000
_cell.angle_alpha   90.00
_cell.angle_beta   90.00
_cell.angle_gamma   90.00
#
_symmetry.space_group_name_H-M   'P 1'
#
loop_
_entity.id
_entity.type
_entity.pdbx_description
1 polymer ?
#
loop_
_entity_poly.entity_id
_entity_poly.type
_entity_poly.pdbx_seq_one_letter_code
_entity_poly.pdbx_strand_id
1 'polypeptide(L)'
;MYLVKNSPRALLAALIPLAIVEAVLMVFAIAGGQVTDPAGTPAPDKILVLFAGRMAINAAFLFAGHVVLRQWTISSRLAYGLMGGVMAAASYAIAIRNHIQLAAPGDGTVVTIGLLPTIAGMIGGFLYGQFAGLSPVARATGVAAAADAPAVSPPIVFDGPVRVRTSIAGIAIAALMPTVLATLLPYTLVPLLMNGFADKSTAHIFAAVIPAQTFMVMMVISVIPSSIFMLCVHHVARAMSRRSAWEYAAIGGVAALACVLLLVLVLPILAALLVPAAFCGAVMGALYRRFAGLEPVPLPEAVIATDPNALVGADHPSRRQHGVILSN
;
A
#
# COMPACT_ATOMS: atom_id res chain seq x y z
N MET A 1 13.60 -2.00 -24.41
CA MET A 1 13.38 -1.20 -23.18
C MET A 1 11.90 -1.31 -22.82
N TYR A 2 11.50 -1.26 -21.55
CA TYR A 2 10.08 -1.42 -21.14
C TYR A 2 9.62 -0.22 -20.33
N LEU A 3 8.37 0.20 -20.54
CA LEU A 3 7.71 1.29 -19.80
C LEU A 3 6.41 0.78 -19.17
N VAL A 4 6.05 1.33 -18.02
CA VAL A 4 4.74 1.05 -17.40
C VAL A 4 3.63 1.52 -18.34
N LYS A 5 2.60 0.68 -18.56
CA LYS A 5 1.50 1.00 -19.48
C LYS A 5 0.65 2.13 -18.91
N ASN A 6 -0.02 2.86 -19.79
CA ASN A 6 -1.14 3.70 -19.38
C ASN A 6 -2.35 2.78 -19.12
N SER A 7 -2.79 2.68 -17.86
CA SER A 7 -3.95 1.87 -17.51
C SER A 7 -4.90 2.66 -16.60
N PRO A 8 -6.08 3.08 -17.09
CA PRO A 8 -7.04 3.82 -16.28
C PRO A 8 -7.60 2.95 -15.14
N ARG A 9 -7.73 1.64 -15.36
CA ARG A 9 -8.13 0.68 -14.31
C ARG A 9 -7.10 0.61 -13.18
N ALA A 10 -5.81 0.59 -13.52
CA ALA A 10 -4.74 0.61 -12.53
C ALA A 10 -4.68 1.95 -11.79
N LEU A 11 -4.96 3.07 -12.48
CA LEU A 11 -5.04 4.40 -11.88
C LEU A 11 -6.17 4.47 -10.83
N LEU A 12 -7.36 3.98 -11.17
CA LEU A 12 -8.48 3.91 -10.22
C LEU A 12 -8.15 3.04 -9.01
N ALA A 13 -7.55 1.85 -9.24
CA ALA A 13 -7.14 0.97 -8.14
C ALA A 13 -6.08 1.61 -7.23
N ALA A 14 -5.15 2.38 -7.81
CA ALA A 14 -4.10 3.10 -7.10
C ALA A 14 -4.63 4.26 -6.25
N LEU A 15 -5.80 4.80 -6.57
CA LEU A 15 -6.44 5.86 -5.80
C LEU A 15 -7.20 5.34 -4.57
N ILE A 16 -7.49 4.04 -4.49
CA ILE A 16 -8.26 3.46 -3.37
C ILE A 16 -7.61 3.74 -2.00
N PRO A 17 -6.29 3.52 -1.78
CA PRO A 17 -5.67 3.83 -0.49
C PRO A 17 -5.80 5.30 -0.09
N LEU A 18 -5.61 6.21 -1.07
CA LEU A 18 -5.79 7.65 -0.87
C LEU A 18 -7.24 7.99 -0.54
N ALA A 19 -8.21 7.43 -1.27
CA ALA A 19 -9.63 7.65 -1.03
C ALA A 19 -10.05 7.22 0.38
N ILE A 20 -9.56 6.07 0.86
CA ILE A 20 -9.84 5.59 2.22
C ILE A 20 -9.27 6.57 3.25
N VAL A 21 -8.01 6.96 3.11
CA VAL A 21 -7.37 7.88 4.06
C VAL A 21 -8.05 9.25 4.06
N GLU A 22 -8.34 9.82 2.90
CA GLU A 22 -9.06 11.10 2.80
C GLU A 22 -10.46 10.99 3.40
N ALA A 23 -11.20 9.90 3.15
CA ALA A 23 -12.52 9.69 3.74
C ALA A 23 -12.45 9.61 5.27
N VAL A 24 -11.48 8.89 5.82
CA VAL A 24 -11.30 8.79 7.28
C VAL A 24 -10.94 10.15 7.88
N LEU A 25 -9.97 10.87 7.29
CA LEU A 25 -9.60 12.22 7.75
C LEU A 25 -10.80 13.18 7.68
N MET A 26 -11.63 13.05 6.65
CA MET A 26 -12.83 13.85 6.48
C MET A 26 -13.90 13.54 7.53
N VAL A 27 -14.13 12.26 7.83
CA VAL A 27 -15.03 11.83 8.90
C VAL A 27 -14.55 12.36 10.25
N PHE A 28 -13.25 12.30 10.55
CA PHE A 28 -12.71 12.88 11.77
C PHE A 28 -12.90 14.40 11.84
N ALA A 29 -12.69 15.11 10.73
CA ALA A 29 -12.91 16.56 10.68
C ALA A 29 -14.39 16.91 10.91
N ILE A 30 -15.32 16.14 10.34
CA ILE A 30 -16.78 16.34 10.54
C ILE A 30 -17.15 16.03 11.99
N ALA A 31 -16.72 14.88 12.53
CA ALA A 31 -17.04 14.48 13.89
C ALA A 31 -16.47 15.48 14.92
N GLY A 32 -15.24 15.94 14.72
CA GLY A 32 -14.64 17.01 15.53
C GLY A 32 -15.43 18.31 15.44
N GLY A 33 -15.77 18.74 14.21
CA GLY A 33 -16.57 19.95 13.97
C GLY A 33 -17.97 19.90 14.60
N GLN A 34 -18.66 18.76 14.53
CA GLN A 34 -19.97 18.58 15.16
C GLN A 34 -19.92 18.71 16.69
N VAL A 35 -18.77 18.42 17.32
CA VAL A 35 -18.59 18.55 18.77
C VAL A 35 -18.20 19.98 19.16
N THR A 36 -17.39 20.67 18.36
CA THR A 36 -16.86 22.01 18.67
C THR A 36 -17.77 23.14 18.20
N ASP A 37 -18.37 23.01 17.02
CA ASP A 37 -19.28 23.99 16.43
C ASP A 37 -20.33 23.28 15.54
N PRO A 38 -21.41 22.76 16.14
CA PRO A 38 -22.47 22.06 15.41
C PRO A 38 -23.09 22.92 14.29
N ALA A 39 -23.20 24.23 14.50
CA ALA A 39 -23.81 25.15 13.54
C ALA A 39 -22.87 25.46 12.35
N GLY A 40 -21.55 25.35 12.56
CA GLY A 40 -20.51 25.49 11.54
C GLY A 40 -20.25 24.23 10.70
N THR A 41 -20.92 23.11 10.98
CA THR A 41 -20.71 21.86 10.24
C THR A 41 -21.19 22.01 8.79
N PRO A 42 -20.32 21.77 7.78
CA PRO A 42 -20.69 22.01 6.39
C PRO A 42 -21.77 21.05 5.89
N ALA A 43 -22.60 21.55 4.98
CA ALA A 43 -23.64 20.75 4.33
C ALA A 43 -23.05 19.52 3.60
N PRO A 44 -23.79 18.40 3.50
CA PRO A 44 -23.34 17.17 2.83
C PRO A 44 -22.78 17.40 1.42
N ASP A 45 -23.39 18.28 0.63
CA ASP A 45 -22.94 18.59 -0.73
C ASP A 45 -21.55 19.23 -0.74
N LYS A 46 -21.27 20.13 0.22
CA LYS A 46 -19.95 20.76 0.36
C LYS A 46 -18.89 19.74 0.76
N ILE A 47 -19.24 18.78 1.61
CA ILE A 47 -18.36 17.66 1.99
C ILE A 47 -18.03 16.83 0.74
N LEU A 48 -19.03 16.45 -0.05
CA LEU A 48 -18.83 15.66 -1.27
C LEU A 48 -17.97 16.41 -2.30
N VAL A 49 -18.20 17.70 -2.50
CA VAL A 49 -17.41 18.53 -3.42
C VAL A 49 -15.95 18.62 -2.98
N LEU A 50 -15.68 18.83 -1.69
CA LEU A 50 -14.31 18.86 -1.15
C LEU A 50 -13.62 17.51 -1.29
N PHE A 51 -14.32 16.40 -1.03
CA PHE A 51 -13.79 15.04 -1.21
C PHE A 51 -13.44 14.77 -2.68
N ALA A 52 -14.38 15.04 -3.58
CA ALA A 52 -14.19 14.86 -5.01
C ALA A 52 -13.04 15.73 -5.53
N GLY A 53 -12.95 16.99 -5.07
CA GLY A 53 -11.85 17.91 -5.38
C GLY A 53 -10.49 17.36 -4.93
N ARG A 54 -10.38 16.87 -3.69
CA ARG A 54 -9.15 16.22 -3.18
C ARG A 54 -8.76 15.01 -4.02
N MET A 55 -9.73 14.16 -4.36
CA MET A 55 -9.48 12.98 -5.20
C MET A 55 -9.06 13.35 -6.62
N ALA A 56 -9.65 14.39 -7.21
CA ALA A 56 -9.27 14.89 -8.53
C ALA A 56 -7.83 15.42 -8.53
N ILE A 57 -7.44 16.18 -7.51
CA ILE A 57 -6.06 16.67 -7.34
C ILE A 57 -5.09 15.48 -7.23
N ASN A 58 -5.38 14.52 -6.34
CA ASN A 58 -4.55 13.32 -6.17
C ASN A 58 -4.40 12.52 -7.47
N ALA A 59 -5.49 12.35 -8.23
CA ALA A 59 -5.48 11.69 -9.53
C ALA A 59 -4.61 12.44 -10.55
N ALA A 60 -4.74 13.77 -10.62
CA ALA A 60 -3.97 14.61 -11.52
C ALA A 60 -2.46 14.54 -11.22
N PHE A 61 -2.07 14.64 -9.95
CA PHE A 61 -0.67 14.53 -9.54
C PHE A 61 -0.10 13.14 -9.80
N LEU A 62 -0.85 12.07 -9.48
CA LEU A 62 -0.42 10.70 -9.74
C LEU A 62 -0.22 10.45 -11.25
N PHE A 63 -1.14 10.97 -12.07
CA PHE A 63 -1.02 10.89 -13.53
C PHE A 63 0.18 11.69 -14.06
N ALA A 64 0.38 12.91 -13.57
CA ALA A 64 1.54 13.73 -13.94
C ALA A 64 2.87 13.04 -13.55
N GLY A 65 2.95 12.48 -12.34
CA GLY A 65 4.11 11.73 -11.88
C GLY A 65 4.38 10.48 -12.73
N HIS A 66 3.34 9.76 -13.16
CA HIS A 66 3.46 8.66 -14.12
C HIS A 66 4.06 9.13 -15.45
N VAL A 67 3.59 10.26 -16.00
CA VAL A 67 4.13 10.83 -17.25
C VAL A 67 5.62 11.16 -17.10
N VAL A 68 6.02 11.79 -16.00
CA VAL A 68 7.44 12.13 -15.73
C VAL A 68 8.31 10.87 -15.61
N LEU A 69 7.90 9.88 -14.81
CA LEU A 69 8.64 8.63 -14.69
C LEU A 69 8.77 7.90 -16.03
N ARG A 70 7.73 7.97 -16.87
CA ARG A 70 7.74 7.38 -18.21
C ARG A 70 8.70 8.10 -19.15
N GLN A 71 8.79 9.43 -19.08
CA GLN A 71 9.77 10.24 -19.84
C GLN A 71 11.21 9.90 -19.45
N TRP A 72 11.47 9.69 -18.15
CA TRP A 72 12.78 9.28 -17.66
C TRP A 72 13.02 7.78 -17.76
N THR A 73 12.09 7.03 -18.36
CA THR A 73 12.16 5.59 -18.59
C THR A 73 12.31 4.74 -17.33
N ILE A 74 11.86 5.28 -16.19
CA ILE A 74 11.87 4.61 -14.89
C ILE A 74 10.64 3.72 -14.79
N SER A 75 10.85 2.43 -14.52
CA SER A 75 9.80 1.40 -14.46
C SER A 75 9.82 0.58 -13.17
N SER A 76 10.60 1.00 -12.17
CA SER A 76 10.68 0.30 -10.89
C SER A 76 9.44 0.60 -10.02
N ARG A 77 8.87 -0.43 -9.39
CA ARG A 77 7.70 -0.27 -8.50
C ARG A 77 7.99 0.64 -7.31
N LEU A 78 9.23 0.63 -6.82
CA LEU A 78 9.68 1.49 -5.74
C LEU A 78 9.70 2.97 -6.17
N ALA A 79 10.15 3.28 -7.39
CA ALA A 79 10.09 4.65 -7.90
C ALA A 79 8.65 5.14 -8.04
N TYR A 80 7.74 4.27 -8.48
CA TYR A 80 6.32 4.59 -8.50
C TYR A 80 5.74 4.80 -7.10
N GLY A 81 6.16 4.02 -6.11
CA GLY A 81 5.81 4.25 -4.71
C GLY A 81 6.32 5.60 -4.21
N LEU A 82 7.61 5.92 -4.36
CA LEU A 82 8.17 7.20 -3.95
C LEU A 82 7.46 8.38 -4.65
N MET A 83 7.20 8.26 -5.96
CA MET A 83 6.43 9.24 -6.72
C MET A 83 5.06 9.45 -6.09
N GLY A 84 4.30 8.38 -5.82
CA GLY A 84 2.98 8.48 -5.21
C GLY A 84 3.01 9.18 -3.84
N GLY A 85 4.05 8.94 -3.04
CA GLY A 85 4.27 9.64 -1.77
C GLY A 85 4.50 11.13 -1.94
N VAL A 86 5.45 11.51 -2.80
CA VAL A 86 5.77 12.92 -3.10
C VAL A 86 4.55 13.66 -3.65
N MET A 87 3.80 13.01 -4.54
CA MET A 87 2.58 13.57 -5.13
C MET A 87 1.48 13.80 -4.08
N ALA A 88 1.27 12.85 -3.17
CA ALA A 88 0.29 13.00 -2.10
C ALA A 88 0.70 14.07 -1.08
N ALA A 89 1.99 14.16 -0.74
CA ALA A 89 2.52 15.20 0.13
C ALA A 89 2.33 16.60 -0.50
N ALA A 90 2.65 16.76 -1.79
CA ALA A 90 2.44 18.00 -2.52
C ALA A 90 0.95 18.37 -2.61
N SER A 91 0.10 17.40 -2.94
CA SER A 91 -1.36 17.58 -2.95
C SER A 91 -1.88 18.03 -1.58
N TYR A 92 -1.42 17.43 -0.48
CA TYR A 92 -1.77 17.82 0.87
C TYR A 92 -1.34 19.26 1.19
N ALA A 93 -0.10 19.64 0.88
CA ALA A 93 0.39 21.00 1.10
C ALA A 93 -0.42 22.05 0.31
N ILE A 94 -0.78 21.75 -0.94
CA ILE A 94 -1.63 22.60 -1.77
C ILE A 94 -3.03 22.73 -1.18
N ALA A 95 -3.60 21.65 -0.67
CA ALA A 95 -4.94 21.68 -0.08
C ALA A 95 -4.99 22.49 1.22
N ILE A 96 -3.95 22.44 2.06
CA ILE A 96 -3.84 23.32 3.23
C ILE A 96 -3.78 24.78 2.77
N ARG A 97 -2.86 25.10 1.84
CA ARG A 97 -2.63 26.47 1.38
C ARG A 97 -3.87 27.11 0.76
N ASN A 98 -4.70 26.32 0.08
CA ASN A 98 -5.90 26.80 -0.62
C ASN A 98 -7.20 26.53 0.15
N HIS A 99 -7.13 26.12 1.43
CA HIS A 99 -8.30 25.84 2.27
C HIS A 99 -9.29 24.82 1.65
N ILE A 100 -8.76 23.80 0.97
CA ILE A 100 -9.52 22.70 0.34
C ILE A 100 -9.77 21.55 1.34
N GLN A 101 -9.39 21.71 2.60
CA GLN A 101 -9.65 20.75 3.68
C GLN A 101 -10.80 21.25 4.57
N LEU A 102 -11.59 20.32 5.10
CA LEU A 102 -12.70 20.64 6.01
C LEU A 102 -12.25 21.28 7.32
N ALA A 103 -11.08 20.89 7.82
CA ALA A 103 -10.48 21.44 9.01
C ALA A 103 -9.02 21.76 8.72
N ALA A 104 -8.56 22.93 9.18
CA ALA A 104 -7.14 23.22 9.19
C ALA A 104 -6.47 22.31 10.23
N PRO A 105 -5.27 21.78 9.94
CA PRO A 105 -4.48 21.10 10.95
C PRO A 105 -4.21 22.07 12.10
N GLY A 106 -4.36 21.61 13.35
CA GLY A 106 -4.00 22.41 14.52
C GLY A 106 -2.50 22.72 14.57
N ASP A 107 -2.12 23.73 15.35
CA ASP A 107 -0.72 24.15 15.47
C ASP A 107 0.19 22.97 15.83
N GLY A 108 1.31 22.83 15.11
CA GLY A 108 2.26 21.73 15.29
C GLY A 108 1.82 20.36 14.75
N THR A 109 0.63 20.22 14.15
CA THR A 109 0.13 18.93 13.63
C THR A 109 0.22 18.77 12.10
N VAL A 110 0.65 19.81 11.39
CA VAL A 110 0.71 19.88 9.93
C VAL A 110 1.47 18.69 9.32
N VAL A 111 2.67 18.40 9.82
CA VAL A 111 3.54 17.31 9.33
C VAL A 111 2.95 15.95 9.68
N THR A 112 2.45 15.82 10.90
CA THR A 112 1.87 14.60 11.47
C THR A 112 0.65 14.13 10.68
N ILE A 113 -0.28 15.04 10.38
CA ILE A 113 -1.48 14.74 9.59
C ILE A 113 -1.10 14.49 8.12
N GLY A 114 -0.08 15.17 7.60
CA GLY A 114 0.42 14.98 6.24
C GLY A 114 1.09 13.63 5.98
N LEU A 115 1.50 12.89 7.02
CA LEU A 115 2.14 11.59 6.84
C LEU A 115 1.17 10.53 6.32
N LEU A 116 -0.07 10.51 6.81
CA LEU A 116 -1.08 9.53 6.37
C LEU A 116 -1.33 9.58 4.86
N PRO A 117 -1.68 10.73 4.25
CA PRO A 117 -1.88 10.81 2.81
C PRO A 117 -0.58 10.53 2.06
N THR A 118 0.59 10.90 2.60
CA THR A 118 1.89 10.56 1.99
C THR A 118 2.10 9.05 1.92
N ILE A 119 1.84 8.31 3.01
CA ILE A 119 1.94 6.85 3.04
C ILE A 119 0.91 6.23 2.10
N ALA A 120 -0.34 6.70 2.14
CA ALA A 120 -1.39 6.24 1.23
C ALA A 120 -1.00 6.46 -0.24
N GLY A 121 -0.38 7.60 -0.54
CA GLY A 121 0.19 7.92 -1.84
C GLY A 121 1.30 6.96 -2.23
N MET A 122 2.21 6.62 -1.31
CA MET A 122 3.26 5.63 -1.58
C MET A 122 2.71 4.26 -1.93
N ILE A 123 1.69 3.83 -1.19
CA ILE A 123 0.99 2.57 -1.45
C ILE A 123 0.28 2.64 -2.81
N GLY A 124 -0.46 3.73 -3.07
CA GLY A 124 -1.16 3.95 -4.34
C GLY A 124 -0.23 3.93 -5.54
N GLY A 125 0.87 4.68 -5.49
CA GLY A 125 1.89 4.69 -6.54
C GLY A 125 2.49 3.30 -6.77
N PHE A 126 2.83 2.58 -5.70
CA PHE A 126 3.33 1.21 -5.80
C PHE A 126 2.30 0.27 -6.48
N LEU A 127 1.02 0.36 -6.09
CA LEU A 127 -0.07 -0.41 -6.69
C LEU A 127 -0.23 -0.09 -8.18
N TYR A 128 -0.12 1.19 -8.56
CA TYR A 128 -0.17 1.59 -9.96
C TYR A 128 0.94 0.91 -10.76
N GLY A 129 2.19 0.99 -10.30
CA GLY A 129 3.34 0.33 -10.94
C GLY A 129 3.20 -1.20 -11.00
N GLN A 130 2.45 -1.81 -10.07
CA GLN A 130 2.14 -3.24 -10.08
C GLN A 130 1.03 -3.61 -11.07
N PHE A 131 -0.08 -2.87 -11.09
CA PHE A 131 -1.27 -3.24 -11.87
C PHE A 131 -1.28 -2.74 -13.30
N ALA A 132 -0.59 -1.65 -13.59
CA ALA A 132 -0.55 -1.09 -14.94
C ALA A 132 0.17 -2.01 -15.94
N GLY A 133 1.10 -2.84 -15.47
CA GLY A 133 1.86 -3.75 -16.32
C GLY A 133 2.86 -3.01 -17.23
N LEU A 134 3.53 -3.74 -18.13
CA LEU A 134 4.66 -3.23 -18.92
C LEU A 134 4.38 -3.30 -20.42
N SER A 135 4.77 -2.24 -21.14
CA SER A 135 4.78 -2.16 -22.60
C SER A 135 6.23 -2.14 -23.11
N PRO A 136 6.55 -2.91 -24.16
CA PRO A 136 7.83 -2.74 -24.84
C PRO A 136 7.88 -1.36 -25.48
N VAL A 137 9.00 -0.66 -25.30
CA VAL A 137 9.35 0.52 -26.08
C VAL A 137 9.80 0.01 -27.44
N ALA A 138 9.01 0.27 -28.48
CA ALA A 138 9.49 0.14 -29.84
C ALA A 138 10.73 1.04 -29.96
N ARG A 139 11.90 0.42 -30.10
CA ARG A 139 13.12 1.17 -30.41
C ARG A 139 12.85 1.74 -31.80
N ALA A 140 12.68 3.05 -31.91
CA ALA A 140 12.70 3.73 -33.20
C ALA A 140 14.14 3.64 -33.73
N THR A 141 14.55 2.45 -34.17
CA THR A 141 15.64 2.32 -35.12
C THR A 141 15.06 2.83 -36.43
N GLY A 142 15.52 4.01 -36.87
CA GLY A 142 15.14 4.63 -38.13
C GLY A 142 15.63 3.85 -39.35
N VAL A 143 15.26 2.58 -39.43
CA VAL A 143 15.41 1.77 -40.63
C VAL A 143 13.99 1.57 -41.14
N ALA A 144 13.77 2.04 -42.37
CA ALA A 144 12.53 1.87 -43.10
C ALA A 144 11.98 0.44 -42.90
N ALA A 145 10.68 0.33 -42.69
CA ALA A 145 10.00 -0.94 -42.53
C ALA A 145 10.30 -1.84 -43.74
N ALA A 146 11.27 -2.74 -43.58
CA ALA A 146 11.44 -3.86 -44.48
C ALA A 146 10.23 -4.77 -44.27
N ALA A 147 9.55 -5.13 -45.36
CA ALA A 147 8.32 -5.90 -45.39
C ALA A 147 8.45 -7.35 -44.86
N ASP A 148 9.61 -7.73 -44.33
CA ASP A 148 9.93 -9.05 -43.78
C ASP A 148 10.40 -8.98 -42.32
N ALA A 149 9.73 -8.15 -41.49
CA ALA A 149 9.98 -8.19 -40.05
C ALA A 149 9.58 -9.59 -39.51
N PRO A 150 10.50 -10.37 -38.92
CA PRO A 150 10.17 -11.68 -38.38
C PRO A 150 9.06 -11.50 -37.34
N ALA A 151 8.04 -12.36 -37.43
CA ALA A 151 6.90 -12.39 -36.53
C ALA A 151 7.39 -12.14 -35.10
N VAL A 152 6.84 -11.11 -34.44
CA VAL A 152 7.16 -10.71 -33.07
C VAL A 152 7.26 -11.98 -32.24
N SER A 153 8.47 -12.37 -31.86
CA SER A 153 8.69 -13.61 -31.13
C SER A 153 7.77 -13.60 -29.91
N PRO A 154 7.00 -14.68 -29.68
CA PRO A 154 6.08 -14.72 -28.55
C PRO A 154 6.86 -14.34 -27.28
N PRO A 155 6.26 -13.58 -26.37
CA PRO A 155 6.95 -13.10 -25.17
C PRO A 155 7.59 -14.31 -24.47
N ILE A 156 8.91 -14.29 -24.30
CA ILE A 156 9.66 -15.38 -23.65
C ILE A 156 9.04 -15.64 -22.27
N VAL A 157 8.39 -16.79 -22.13
CA VAL A 157 7.65 -17.18 -20.92
C VAL A 157 8.59 -18.02 -20.06
N PHE A 158 8.77 -17.64 -18.80
CA PHE A 158 9.49 -18.48 -17.85
C PHE A 158 8.58 -19.63 -17.42
N ASP A 159 8.92 -20.84 -17.85
CA ASP A 159 8.28 -22.09 -17.44
C ASP A 159 9.21 -22.85 -16.48
N GLY A 160 9.07 -22.60 -15.19
CA GLY A 160 9.93 -23.20 -14.17
C GLY A 160 9.46 -22.95 -12.74
N PRO A 161 10.11 -23.58 -11.73
CA PRO A 161 9.71 -23.43 -10.34
C PRO A 161 9.87 -21.99 -9.88
N VAL A 162 8.85 -21.47 -9.21
CA VAL A 162 8.79 -20.11 -8.65
C VAL A 162 8.62 -20.13 -7.15
N ARG A 163 9.18 -19.13 -6.49
CA ARG A 163 9.01 -18.87 -5.06
C ARG A 163 8.57 -17.43 -4.83
N VAL A 164 8.06 -17.14 -3.63
CA VAL A 164 7.69 -15.77 -3.25
C VAL A 164 8.96 -14.94 -3.06
N ARG A 165 9.02 -13.78 -3.71
CA ARG A 165 10.19 -12.89 -3.60
C ARG A 165 10.25 -12.24 -2.22
N THR A 166 11.44 -11.89 -1.76
CA THR A 166 11.56 -10.99 -0.61
C THR A 166 11.32 -9.56 -1.09
N SER A 167 10.29 -8.89 -0.56
CA SER A 167 9.92 -7.54 -1.00
C SER A 167 9.85 -6.58 0.18
N ILE A 168 10.79 -5.64 0.26
CA ILE A 168 10.81 -4.59 1.30
C ILE A 168 9.51 -3.77 1.22
N ALA A 169 9.08 -3.39 0.01
CA ALA A 169 7.81 -2.68 -0.18
C ALA A 169 6.60 -3.54 0.24
N GLY A 170 6.61 -4.84 -0.08
CA GLY A 170 5.58 -5.77 0.38
C GLY A 170 5.51 -5.89 1.91
N ILE A 171 6.67 -5.95 2.58
CA ILE A 171 6.77 -5.97 4.05
C ILE A 171 6.23 -4.67 4.63
N ALA A 172 6.65 -3.52 4.09
CA ALA A 172 6.18 -2.22 4.55
C ALA A 172 4.65 -2.08 4.42
N ILE A 173 4.08 -2.46 3.26
CA ILE A 173 2.62 -2.41 3.06
C ILE A 173 1.91 -3.36 4.04
N ALA A 174 2.42 -4.58 4.18
CA ALA A 174 1.86 -5.58 5.08
C ALA A 174 1.94 -5.16 6.56
N ALA A 175 2.99 -4.43 6.98
CA ALA A 175 3.14 -3.91 8.33
C ALA A 175 2.26 -2.67 8.59
N LEU A 176 2.14 -1.78 7.60
CA LEU A 176 1.42 -0.52 7.71
C LEU A 176 -0.10 -0.71 7.71
N MET A 177 -0.65 -1.50 6.79
CA MET A 177 -2.11 -1.61 6.61
C MET A 177 -2.87 -2.10 7.85
N PRO A 178 -2.51 -3.23 8.51
CA PRO A 178 -3.17 -3.66 9.74
C PRO A 178 -2.89 -2.73 10.92
N THR A 179 -1.75 -2.05 10.96
CA THR A 179 -1.48 -0.99 11.95
C THR A 179 -2.47 0.16 11.79
N VAL A 180 -2.66 0.62 10.55
CA VAL A 180 -3.63 1.67 10.20
C VAL A 180 -5.05 1.24 10.56
N LEU A 181 -5.44 -0.01 10.26
CA LEU A 181 -6.74 -0.54 10.64
C LEU A 181 -6.88 -0.63 12.17
N ALA A 182 -5.93 -1.24 12.86
CA ALA A 182 -5.97 -1.44 14.31
C ALA A 182 -5.90 -0.13 15.12
N THR A 183 -5.38 0.95 14.52
CA THR A 183 -5.34 2.28 15.16
C THR A 183 -6.51 3.16 14.72
N LEU A 184 -7.00 3.10 13.49
CA LEU A 184 -8.11 3.95 13.06
C LEU A 184 -9.47 3.39 13.48
N LEU A 185 -9.69 2.06 13.41
CA LEU A 185 -11.00 1.48 13.72
C LEU A 185 -11.42 1.73 15.19
N PRO A 186 -10.57 1.46 16.21
CA PRO A 186 -10.98 1.68 17.59
C PRO A 186 -11.21 3.16 17.89
N TYR A 187 -10.38 4.06 17.36
CA TYR A 187 -10.54 5.50 17.59
C TYR A 187 -11.74 6.11 16.86
N THR A 188 -12.23 5.47 15.78
CA THR A 188 -13.47 5.88 15.11
C THR A 188 -14.72 5.23 15.72
N LEU A 189 -14.65 3.95 16.09
CA LEU A 189 -15.80 3.18 16.57
C LEU A 189 -16.07 3.35 18.07
N VAL A 190 -15.03 3.42 18.92
CA VAL A 190 -15.20 3.47 20.37
C VAL A 190 -15.96 4.74 20.80
N PRO A 191 -15.65 5.95 20.30
CA PRO A 191 -16.45 7.15 20.61
C PRO A 191 -17.90 7.04 20.10
N LEU A 192 -18.10 6.39 18.95
CA LEU A 192 -19.42 6.19 18.34
C LEU A 192 -20.29 5.21 19.15
N LEU A 193 -19.66 4.18 19.73
CA LEU A 193 -20.33 3.14 20.52
C LEU A 193 -20.52 3.54 21.99
N MET A 194 -19.68 4.40 22.54
CA MET A 194 -19.73 4.81 23.95
C MET A 194 -20.60 6.04 24.22
N ASN A 195 -21.60 6.33 23.38
CA ASN A 195 -22.46 7.52 23.48
C ASN A 195 -21.64 8.78 23.79
N GLY A 196 -20.67 9.08 22.90
CA GLY A 196 -19.91 10.33 22.83
C GLY A 196 -19.64 11.00 24.17
N PHE A 197 -18.50 10.69 24.79
CA PHE A 197 -17.85 11.46 25.86
C PHE A 197 -18.81 12.41 26.61
N ALA A 198 -19.49 11.90 27.64
CA ALA A 198 -20.58 12.57 28.34
C ALA A 198 -20.24 13.98 28.88
N ASP A 199 -18.96 14.37 28.93
CA ASP A 199 -18.49 15.71 29.24
C ASP A 199 -17.83 16.40 28.04
N LYS A 200 -18.36 17.59 27.70
CA LYS A 200 -17.84 18.44 26.62
C LYS A 200 -16.35 18.77 26.77
N SER A 201 -15.83 18.89 28.00
CA SER A 201 -14.44 19.30 28.25
C SER A 201 -13.40 18.22 27.87
N THR A 202 -13.71 16.95 28.10
CA THR A 202 -12.86 15.81 27.71
C THR A 202 -12.97 15.52 26.22
N ALA A 203 -14.16 15.67 25.64
CA ALA A 203 -14.39 15.51 24.20
C ALA A 203 -13.49 16.43 23.35
N HIS A 204 -13.24 17.68 23.78
CA HIS A 204 -12.39 18.64 23.04
C HIS A 204 -10.90 18.28 23.01
N ILE A 205 -10.34 17.67 24.06
CA ILE A 205 -8.93 17.27 24.13
C ILE A 205 -8.70 15.97 23.35
N PHE A 206 -9.66 15.03 23.40
CA PHE A 206 -9.62 13.77 22.66
C PHE A 206 -9.95 13.90 21.17
N ALA A 207 -10.76 14.89 20.76
CA ALA A 207 -11.17 15.06 19.36
C ALA A 207 -10.12 15.77 18.48
N ALA A 208 -9.21 16.59 19.03
CA ALA A 208 -8.39 17.50 18.22
C ALA A 208 -6.89 17.14 18.12
N VAL A 209 -6.28 16.53 19.14
CA VAL A 209 -4.80 16.41 19.21
C VAL A 209 -4.30 14.98 19.47
N ILE A 210 -5.02 14.21 20.30
CA ILE A 210 -4.64 12.85 20.69
C ILE A 210 -4.65 11.85 19.51
N PRO A 211 -5.62 11.85 18.58
CA PRO A 211 -5.72 10.80 17.56
C PRO A 211 -4.50 10.77 16.63
N ALA A 212 -4.00 11.93 16.18
CA ALA A 212 -2.87 11.99 15.26
C ALA A 212 -1.54 11.65 15.95
N GLN A 213 -1.32 12.14 17.17
CA GLN A 213 -0.11 11.85 17.94
C GLN A 213 -0.08 10.39 18.39
N THR A 214 -1.19 9.85 18.91
CA THR A 214 -1.26 8.44 19.30
C THR A 214 -1.22 7.52 18.09
N PHE A 215 -1.85 7.88 16.97
CA PHE A 215 -1.69 7.16 15.71
C PHE A 215 -0.23 7.09 15.28
N MET A 216 0.50 8.20 15.34
CA MET A 216 1.93 8.26 14.99
C MET A 216 2.81 7.45 15.93
N VAL A 217 2.59 7.57 17.24
CA VAL A 217 3.30 6.78 18.25
C VAL A 217 3.04 5.30 18.03
N MET A 218 1.78 4.90 17.85
CA MET A 218 1.41 3.52 17.57
C MET A 218 2.00 3.03 16.25
N MET A 219 2.01 3.86 15.21
CA MET A 219 2.65 3.53 13.93
C MET A 219 4.15 3.28 14.09
N VAL A 220 4.87 4.17 14.78
CA VAL A 220 6.33 4.03 14.96
C VAL A 220 6.63 2.79 15.80
N ILE A 221 5.89 2.58 16.89
CA ILE A 221 6.08 1.45 17.79
C ILE A 221 5.70 0.13 17.12
N SER A 222 4.67 0.09 16.26
CA SER A 222 4.19 -1.17 15.68
C SER A 222 4.86 -1.53 14.35
N VAL A 223 5.29 -0.57 13.52
CA VAL A 223 5.79 -0.86 12.16
C VAL A 223 7.07 -1.66 12.19
N ILE A 224 8.01 -1.32 13.07
CA ILE A 224 9.30 -2.03 13.15
C ILE A 224 9.07 -3.48 13.61
N PRO A 225 8.41 -3.76 14.75
CA PRO A 225 8.07 -5.13 15.16
C PRO A 225 7.24 -5.87 14.12
N SER A 226 6.26 -5.22 13.49
CA SER A 226 5.42 -5.84 12.45
C SER A 226 6.23 -6.21 11.21
N SER A 227 7.22 -5.40 10.83
CA SER A 227 8.11 -5.69 9.71
C SER A 227 9.01 -6.89 10.00
N ILE A 228 9.55 -6.97 11.22
CA ILE A 228 10.35 -8.11 11.69
C ILE A 228 9.49 -9.38 11.73
N PHE A 229 8.29 -9.30 12.31
CA PHE A 229 7.33 -10.40 12.33
C PHE A 229 7.03 -10.90 10.91
N MET A 230 6.81 -9.98 9.97
CA MET A 230 6.47 -10.34 8.59
C MET A 230 7.66 -10.94 7.82
N LEU A 231 8.89 -10.51 8.13
CA LEU A 231 10.10 -11.19 7.66
C LEU A 231 10.16 -12.64 8.16
N CYS A 232 9.90 -12.88 9.45
CA CYS A 232 9.85 -14.23 10.01
C CYS A 232 8.79 -15.09 9.33
N VAL A 233 7.56 -14.58 9.19
CA VAL A 233 6.46 -15.29 8.51
C VAL A 233 6.82 -15.60 7.05
N HIS A 234 7.44 -14.66 6.33
CA HIS A 234 7.91 -14.90 4.96
C HIS A 234 8.96 -16.01 4.89
N HIS A 235 9.95 -16.01 5.77
CA HIS A 235 10.98 -17.04 5.80
C HIS A 235 10.43 -18.42 6.15
N VAL A 236 9.49 -18.50 7.11
CA VAL A 236 8.79 -19.74 7.46
C VAL A 236 7.97 -20.25 6.27
N ALA A 237 7.14 -19.41 5.67
CA ALA A 237 6.33 -19.78 4.51
C ALA A 237 7.19 -20.25 3.33
N ARG A 238 8.33 -19.59 3.11
CA ARG A 238 9.30 -19.95 2.07
C ARG A 238 10.01 -21.28 2.36
N ALA A 239 10.39 -21.54 3.61
CA ALA A 239 10.96 -22.82 4.01
C ALA A 239 9.97 -23.99 3.82
N MET A 240 8.67 -23.72 4.02
CA MET A 240 7.59 -24.67 3.78
C MET A 240 7.16 -24.75 2.30
N SER A 241 7.85 -24.07 1.37
CA SER A 241 7.51 -23.99 -0.05
C SER A 241 6.08 -23.50 -0.34
N ARG A 242 5.52 -22.68 0.54
CA ARG A 242 4.16 -22.13 0.42
C ARG A 242 4.14 -20.96 -0.54
N ARG A 243 3.11 -20.90 -1.37
CA ARG A 243 3.04 -19.93 -2.48
C ARG A 243 1.68 -19.29 -2.68
N SER A 244 0.65 -19.74 -2.00
CA SER A 244 -0.69 -19.16 -2.12
C SER A 244 -0.93 -18.06 -1.08
N ALA A 245 -1.87 -17.16 -1.36
CA ALA A 245 -2.23 -16.09 -0.42
C ALA A 245 -2.88 -16.64 0.86
N TRP A 246 -3.68 -17.70 0.75
CA TRP A 246 -4.34 -18.30 1.90
C TRP A 246 -3.34 -19.00 2.82
N GLU A 247 -2.31 -19.66 2.29
CA GLU A 247 -1.25 -20.28 3.11
C GLU A 247 -0.49 -19.21 3.89
N TYR A 248 -0.15 -18.10 3.25
CA TYR A 248 0.51 -16.97 3.92
C TYR A 248 -0.39 -16.35 5.00
N ALA A 249 -1.69 -16.24 4.74
CA ALA A 249 -2.65 -15.76 5.73
C ALA A 249 -2.74 -16.71 6.93
N ALA A 250 -2.81 -18.02 6.70
CA ALA A 250 -2.86 -19.01 7.78
C ALA A 250 -1.59 -18.98 8.64
N ILE A 251 -0.40 -18.95 8.01
CA ILE A 251 0.88 -18.88 8.74
C ILE A 251 0.97 -17.58 9.54
N GLY A 252 0.62 -16.45 8.94
CA GLY A 252 0.63 -15.16 9.62
C GLY A 252 -0.34 -15.12 10.81
N GLY A 253 -1.55 -15.64 10.65
CA GLY A 253 -2.55 -15.68 11.72
C GLY A 253 -2.13 -16.59 12.88
N VAL A 254 -1.65 -17.80 12.57
CA VAL A 254 -1.16 -18.76 13.59
C VAL A 254 0.07 -18.20 14.32
N ALA A 255 1.02 -17.59 13.60
CA ALA A 255 2.20 -17.00 14.22
C ALA A 255 1.83 -15.84 15.15
N ALA A 256 0.91 -14.96 14.75
CA ALA A 256 0.47 -13.85 15.59
C ALA A 256 -0.30 -14.33 16.83
N LEU A 257 -1.17 -15.32 16.66
CA LEU A 257 -1.88 -15.98 17.78
C LEU A 257 -0.89 -16.59 18.76
N ALA A 258 0.11 -17.33 18.27
CA ALA A 258 1.14 -17.94 19.11
C ALA A 258 1.96 -16.89 19.87
N CYS A 259 2.34 -15.79 19.22
CA CYS A 259 3.03 -14.68 19.89
C CYS A 259 2.21 -14.08 21.03
N VAL A 260 0.92 -13.79 20.80
CA VAL A 260 0.07 -13.24 21.86
C VAL A 260 -0.17 -14.27 22.96
N LEU A 261 -0.37 -15.54 22.62
CA LEU A 261 -0.54 -16.62 23.61
C LEU A 261 0.66 -16.71 24.56
N LEU A 262 1.89 -16.57 24.04
CA LEU A 262 3.10 -16.53 24.87
C LEU A 262 3.13 -15.29 25.77
N LEU A 263 2.69 -14.13 25.27
CA LEU A 263 2.62 -12.89 26.06
C LEU A 263 1.53 -12.95 27.15
N VAL A 264 0.43 -13.65 26.91
CA VAL A 264 -0.66 -13.86 27.89
C VAL A 264 -0.16 -14.58 29.14
N LEU A 265 0.85 -15.46 29.01
CA LEU A 265 1.45 -16.14 30.17
C LEU A 265 2.13 -15.17 31.14
N VAL A 266 2.62 -14.04 30.63
CA VAL A 266 3.27 -12.99 31.44
C VAL A 266 2.26 -11.92 31.85
N LEU A 267 1.32 -11.57 30.97
CA LEU A 267 0.34 -10.52 31.18
C LEU A 267 -1.06 -11.01 30.74
N PRO A 268 -1.84 -11.62 31.65
CA PRO A 268 -3.10 -12.29 31.31
C PRO A 268 -4.16 -11.40 30.66
N ILE A 269 -4.15 -10.09 30.93
CA ILE A 269 -5.08 -9.13 30.32
C ILE A 269 -4.94 -9.06 28.79
N LEU A 270 -3.81 -9.49 28.21
CA LEU A 270 -3.62 -9.57 26.76
C LEU A 270 -4.47 -10.65 26.09
N ALA A 271 -5.15 -11.52 26.84
CA ALA A 271 -5.98 -12.59 26.28
C ALA A 271 -7.10 -12.03 25.39
N ALA A 272 -7.61 -10.83 25.70
CA ALA A 272 -8.59 -10.13 24.88
C ALA A 272 -8.08 -9.79 23.46
N LEU A 273 -6.76 -9.79 23.24
CA LEU A 273 -6.13 -9.49 21.95
C LEU A 273 -5.86 -10.72 21.08
N LEU A 274 -6.15 -11.94 21.55
CA LEU A 274 -5.86 -13.17 20.78
C LEU A 274 -6.55 -13.19 19.40
N VAL A 275 -7.86 -12.91 19.37
CA VAL A 275 -8.64 -12.89 18.12
C VAL A 275 -8.22 -11.72 17.22
N PRO A 276 -8.13 -10.46 17.70
CA PRO A 276 -7.60 -9.36 16.91
C PRO A 276 -6.20 -9.61 16.35
N ALA A 277 -5.29 -10.20 17.14
CA ALA A 277 -3.92 -10.48 16.71
C ALA A 277 -3.87 -11.55 15.61
N ALA A 278 -4.63 -12.64 15.77
CA ALA A 278 -4.74 -13.67 14.73
C ALA A 278 -5.29 -13.09 13.42
N PHE A 279 -6.31 -12.24 13.50
CA PHE A 279 -6.87 -11.56 12.34
C PHE A 279 -5.84 -10.63 11.68
N CYS A 280 -5.17 -9.77 12.46
CA CYS A 280 -4.12 -8.89 11.96
C CYS A 280 -2.98 -9.68 11.29
N GLY A 281 -2.48 -10.74 11.92
CA GLY A 281 -1.45 -11.60 11.35
C GLY A 281 -1.88 -12.25 10.04
N ALA A 282 -3.14 -12.68 9.93
CA ALA A 282 -3.67 -13.25 8.71
C ALA A 282 -3.75 -12.22 7.57
N VAL A 283 -4.21 -11.00 7.89
CA VAL A 283 -4.23 -9.88 6.94
C VAL A 283 -2.82 -9.52 6.49
N MET A 284 -1.86 -9.43 7.42
CA MET A 284 -0.45 -9.17 7.10
C MET A 284 0.11 -10.20 6.12
N GLY A 285 -0.10 -11.49 6.39
CA GLY A 285 0.35 -12.58 5.53
C GLY A 285 -0.27 -12.51 4.13
N ALA A 286 -1.59 -12.36 4.04
CA ALA A 286 -2.31 -12.25 2.77
C ALA A 286 -1.84 -11.06 1.93
N LEU A 287 -1.71 -9.87 2.56
CA LEU A 287 -1.26 -8.64 1.90
C LEU A 287 0.18 -8.78 1.43
N TYR A 288 1.08 -9.28 2.29
CA TYR A 288 2.47 -9.50 1.91
C TYR A 288 2.55 -10.39 0.69
N ARG A 289 1.87 -11.54 0.66
CA ARG A 289 1.90 -12.43 -0.49
C ARG A 289 1.40 -11.77 -1.77
N ARG A 290 0.35 -10.95 -1.68
CA ARG A 290 -0.24 -10.22 -2.80
C ARG A 290 0.72 -9.18 -3.40
N PHE A 291 1.57 -8.55 -2.58
CA PHE A 291 2.48 -7.47 -3.02
C PHE A 291 3.93 -7.93 -3.26
N ALA A 292 4.35 -9.00 -2.58
CA ALA A 292 5.62 -9.64 -2.83
C ALA A 292 5.66 -10.17 -4.26
N GLY A 293 4.63 -10.86 -4.76
CA GLY A 293 4.75 -11.47 -6.09
C GLY A 293 5.81 -12.59 -6.11
N LEU A 294 6.16 -13.05 -7.31
CA LEU A 294 6.91 -14.29 -7.51
C LEU A 294 8.26 -14.04 -8.22
N GLU A 295 9.24 -14.87 -7.90
CA GLU A 295 10.54 -14.93 -8.55
C GLU A 295 10.90 -16.38 -8.91
N PRO A 296 11.67 -16.61 -9.99
CA PRO A 296 12.26 -17.92 -10.28
C PRO A 296 13.10 -18.44 -9.10
N VAL A 297 13.04 -19.76 -8.85
CA VAL A 297 13.95 -20.40 -7.90
C VAL A 297 15.38 -20.35 -8.47
N PRO A 298 16.40 -19.96 -7.69
CA PRO A 298 17.79 -19.99 -8.12
C PRO A 298 18.18 -21.45 -8.40
N LEU A 299 18.74 -21.67 -9.58
CA LEU A 299 19.27 -22.98 -9.95
C LEU A 299 20.59 -23.19 -9.23
N PRO A 300 20.77 -24.31 -8.51
CA PRO A 300 22.02 -24.60 -7.80
C PRO A 300 23.18 -24.91 -8.76
N GLU A 301 22.89 -25.32 -9.99
CA GLU A 301 23.86 -25.75 -11.00
C GLU A 301 23.47 -25.27 -12.41
N ALA A 302 24.39 -25.36 -13.37
CA ALA A 302 24.13 -25.04 -14.77
C ALA A 302 23.15 -26.08 -15.37
N VAL A 303 21.94 -25.65 -15.72
CA VAL A 303 20.91 -26.53 -16.29
C VAL A 303 20.94 -26.45 -17.81
N ILE A 304 21.04 -27.61 -18.46
CA ILE A 304 20.84 -27.75 -19.90
C ILE A 304 19.34 -27.65 -20.16
N ALA A 305 18.88 -26.57 -20.78
CA ALA A 305 17.48 -26.44 -21.15
C ALA A 305 17.21 -27.14 -22.48
N THR A 306 16.14 -27.93 -22.50
CA THR A 306 15.61 -28.60 -23.69
C THR A 306 14.93 -27.63 -24.65
N ASP A 307 14.43 -26.48 -24.16
CA ASP A 307 13.84 -25.42 -24.98
C ASP A 307 14.53 -24.07 -24.70
N PRO A 308 15.24 -23.48 -25.70
CA PRO A 308 15.86 -22.16 -25.56
C PRO A 308 14.84 -21.03 -25.37
N ASN A 309 13.55 -21.22 -25.72
CA ASN A 309 12.51 -20.21 -25.54
C ASN A 309 11.95 -20.16 -24.10
N ALA A 310 12.24 -21.17 -23.27
CA ALA A 310 11.91 -21.17 -21.84
C ALA A 310 13.02 -20.51 -21.00
N LEU A 311 14.20 -20.29 -21.58
CA LEU A 311 15.35 -19.69 -20.93
C LEU A 311 15.28 -18.16 -20.98
N VAL A 312 14.89 -17.58 -19.85
CA VAL A 312 15.04 -16.13 -19.63
C VAL A 312 16.47 -15.86 -19.17
N GLY A 313 17.29 -15.19 -19.99
CA GLY A 313 18.67 -14.80 -19.63
C GLY A 313 18.75 -13.94 -18.36
N ALA A 314 19.89 -13.98 -17.66
CA ALA A 314 20.08 -13.28 -16.37
C ALA A 314 19.76 -11.76 -16.44
N ASP A 315 20.09 -11.13 -17.56
CA ASP A 315 19.86 -9.70 -17.81
C ASP A 315 18.50 -9.36 -18.44
N HIS A 316 17.65 -10.36 -18.67
CA HIS A 316 16.38 -10.11 -19.34
C HIS A 316 15.47 -9.21 -18.49
N PRO A 317 14.80 -8.21 -19.09
CA PRO A 317 13.96 -7.27 -18.34
C PRO A 317 12.82 -7.93 -17.55
N SER A 318 12.32 -9.08 -18.00
CA SER A 318 11.33 -9.87 -17.23
C SER A 318 11.91 -10.49 -15.96
N ARG A 319 13.22 -10.76 -15.87
CA ARG A 319 13.91 -11.08 -14.60
C ARG A 319 14.12 -9.83 -13.76
N ARG A 320 14.57 -8.70 -14.34
CA ARG A 320 14.74 -7.44 -13.60
C ARG A 320 13.44 -6.89 -13.02
N GLN A 321 12.29 -7.18 -13.66
CA GLN A 321 10.97 -6.70 -13.26
C GLN A 321 10.01 -7.82 -12.79
N HIS A 322 10.51 -9.06 -12.78
CA HIS A 322 9.91 -10.27 -12.21
C HIS A 322 8.47 -10.55 -12.70
N GLY A 323 8.27 -10.48 -14.02
CA GLY A 323 7.01 -10.83 -14.65
C GLY A 323 6.89 -12.34 -14.81
N VAL A 324 6.03 -12.96 -14.00
CA VAL A 324 5.65 -14.38 -14.14
C VAL A 324 4.25 -14.41 -14.73
N ILE A 325 4.08 -15.05 -15.90
CA ILE A 325 2.76 -15.36 -16.46
C ILE A 325 2.40 -16.75 -15.94
N LEU A 326 1.31 -16.84 -15.20
CA LEU A 326 0.76 -18.14 -14.79
C LEU A 326 -0.06 -18.69 -15.95
N SER A 327 0.37 -19.79 -16.56
CA SER A 327 -0.53 -20.64 -17.33
C SER A 327 -1.42 -21.37 -16.34
N ASN A 328 -2.72 -21.10 -16.39
CA ASN A 328 -3.72 -21.95 -15.73
C ASN A 328 -3.91 -23.23 -16.52
#